data_AF-A0AAD0RUK0-F1
#
_entry.id   AF-A0AAD0RUK0-F1
#
_cell.length_a   1.000
_cell.length_b   1.000
_cell.length_c   1.000
_cell.angle_alpha   90.00
_cell.angle_beta   90.00
_cell.angle_gamma   90.00
#
_symmetry.space_group_name_H-M   'P 1'
#
loop_
_entity.id
_entity.type
_entity.pdbx_description
1 polymer ?
#
loop_
_entity_poly.entity_id
_entity_poly.type
_entity_poly.pdbx_seq_one_letter_code
_entity_poly.pdbx_strand_id
1 'polypeptide(L)'
;MFASRPLKAGLAALALTLPLLAHADAAQDAAVKELSATLNLNNMLPELAQRTTASAMPLLQEYIAKNKIKLSEAQQKKAQEGFKTYGENVHKLASDYFGSSAAKQQFEQTVAKAYSAQFSADELKQINAFYKTAAGQKLLKQQPQIFNIIAGDTLKAAEPVLLPKMRAAAESFGKSIAKK
;
A
#
# COMPACT_ATOMS: atom_id res chain seq x y z
N MET A 1 37.10 -7.48 -59.72
CA MET A 1 37.63 -7.88 -58.40
C MET A 1 37.14 -6.86 -57.38
N PHE A 2 36.16 -7.20 -56.54
CA PHE A 2 35.73 -6.35 -55.41
C PHE A 2 35.72 -7.21 -54.16
N ALA A 3 36.54 -6.82 -53.19
CA ALA A 3 36.78 -7.54 -51.95
C ALA A 3 35.63 -7.33 -50.96
N SER A 4 35.10 -8.45 -50.46
CA SER A 4 34.12 -8.54 -49.38
C SER A 4 34.75 -8.12 -48.05
N ARG A 5 34.24 -7.02 -47.45
CA ARG A 5 34.61 -6.60 -46.09
C ARG A 5 33.85 -7.43 -45.04
N PRO A 6 34.47 -7.79 -43.90
CA PRO A 6 33.94 -8.80 -43.01
C PRO A 6 32.85 -8.23 -42.09
N LEU A 7 31.61 -8.68 -42.29
CA LEU A 7 30.45 -8.46 -41.40
C LEU A 7 30.63 -9.02 -39.96
N LYS A 8 31.76 -9.68 -39.68
CA LYS A 8 32.00 -10.45 -38.45
C LYS A 8 32.43 -9.58 -37.25
N ALA A 9 32.86 -8.33 -37.47
CA ALA A 9 33.33 -7.47 -36.37
C ALA A 9 32.19 -6.81 -35.57
N GLY A 10 30.99 -6.67 -36.13
CA GLY A 10 29.84 -6.04 -35.43
C GLY A 10 29.12 -6.97 -34.44
N LEU A 11 29.15 -8.28 -34.66
CA LEU A 11 28.44 -9.26 -33.82
C LEU A 11 29.16 -9.57 -32.50
N ALA A 12 30.49 -9.41 -32.43
CA ALA A 12 31.25 -9.66 -31.21
C ALA A 12 31.06 -8.56 -30.14
N ALA A 13 30.80 -7.32 -30.55
CA ALA A 13 30.61 -6.19 -29.63
C ALA A 13 29.25 -6.24 -28.89
N LEU A 14 28.20 -6.75 -29.54
CA LEU A 14 26.86 -6.93 -28.94
C LEU A 14 26.80 -8.12 -27.96
N ALA A 15 27.65 -9.14 -28.14
CA ALA A 15 27.69 -10.30 -27.25
C ALA A 15 28.33 -10.01 -25.89
N LEU A 16 29.19 -8.99 -25.79
CA LEU A 16 29.88 -8.61 -24.55
C LEU A 16 29.04 -7.71 -23.63
N THR A 17 27.96 -7.09 -24.12
CA THR A 17 27.10 -6.20 -23.32
C THR A 17 25.90 -6.93 -22.71
N LEU A 18 25.47 -8.06 -23.28
CA LEU A 18 24.36 -8.87 -22.75
C LEU A 18 24.61 -9.42 -21.33
N PRO A 19 25.81 -9.93 -20.97
CA PRO A 19 26.08 -10.39 -19.62
C PRO A 19 26.06 -9.25 -18.59
N LEU A 20 26.47 -8.04 -18.99
CA LEU A 20 26.50 -6.87 -18.12
C LEU A 20 25.09 -6.39 -17.76
N LEU A 21 24.15 -6.44 -18.72
CA LEU A 21 22.75 -6.08 -18.47
C LEU A 21 22.04 -7.11 -17.57
N ALA A 22 22.26 -8.41 -17.80
CA ALA A 22 21.69 -9.46 -16.94
C ALA A 22 22.28 -9.44 -15.51
N HIS A 23 23.55 -9.06 -15.36
CA HIS A 23 24.19 -8.92 -14.06
C HIS A 23 23.70 -7.68 -13.30
N ALA A 24 23.41 -6.59 -14.01
CA ALA A 24 22.83 -5.37 -13.42
C ALA A 24 21.42 -5.63 -12.89
N ASP A 25 20.57 -6.32 -13.64
CA ASP A 25 19.21 -6.71 -13.21
C ASP A 25 19.25 -7.58 -11.95
N ALA A 26 20.11 -8.62 -11.94
CA ALA A 26 20.23 -9.53 -10.79
C ALA A 26 20.74 -8.82 -9.52
N ALA A 27 21.69 -7.88 -9.66
CA ALA A 27 22.20 -7.10 -8.54
C ALA A 27 21.14 -6.14 -7.99
N GLN A 28 20.30 -5.59 -8.86
CA GLN A 28 19.21 -4.70 -8.49
C GLN A 28 18.09 -5.46 -7.76
N ASP A 29 17.67 -6.62 -8.28
CA ASP A 29 16.67 -7.49 -7.64
C ASP A 29 17.11 -7.93 -6.24
N ALA A 30 18.39 -8.30 -6.07
CA ALA A 30 18.93 -8.65 -4.77
C ALA A 30 18.88 -7.46 -3.80
N ALA A 31 19.24 -6.26 -4.26
CA ALA A 31 19.20 -5.05 -3.45
C ALA A 31 17.76 -4.66 -3.05
N VAL A 32 16.78 -4.81 -3.94
CA VAL A 32 15.36 -4.57 -3.61
C VAL A 32 14.84 -5.60 -2.62
N LYS A 33 15.21 -6.87 -2.76
CA LYS A 33 14.79 -7.93 -1.82
C LYS A 33 15.32 -7.64 -0.41
N GLU A 34 16.57 -7.24 -0.30
CA GLU A 34 17.18 -6.84 0.96
C GLU A 34 16.49 -5.60 1.55
N LEU A 35 16.18 -4.61 0.71
CA LEU A 35 15.47 -3.40 1.14
C LEU A 35 14.06 -3.72 1.64
N SER A 36 13.35 -4.59 0.92
CA SER A 36 12.01 -5.03 1.29
C SER A 36 11.98 -5.69 2.66
N ALA A 37 12.98 -6.52 2.96
CA ALA A 37 13.14 -7.12 4.28
C ALA A 37 13.48 -6.06 5.35
N THR A 38 14.38 -5.12 5.04
CA THR A 38 14.82 -4.05 5.95
C THR A 38 13.69 -3.11 6.34
N LEU A 39 12.83 -2.76 5.36
CA LEU A 39 11.65 -1.91 5.54
C LEU A 39 10.43 -2.68 6.02
N ASN A 40 10.55 -4.00 6.18
CA ASN A 40 9.47 -4.88 6.61
C ASN A 40 8.22 -4.79 5.71
N LEU A 41 8.41 -4.65 4.39
CA LEU A 41 7.31 -4.50 3.42
C LEU A 41 6.39 -5.74 3.38
N ASN A 42 6.86 -6.89 3.86
CA ASN A 42 6.04 -8.09 3.99
C ASN A 42 4.85 -7.91 4.93
N ASN A 43 4.92 -6.96 5.86
CA ASN A 43 3.79 -6.63 6.74
C ASN A 43 2.68 -5.84 6.02
N MET A 44 2.91 -5.37 4.79
CA MET A 44 1.88 -4.69 4.01
C MET A 44 0.76 -5.65 3.57
N LEU A 45 1.04 -6.92 3.32
CA LEU A 45 0.03 -7.89 2.88
C LEU A 45 -1.07 -8.12 3.94
N PRO A 46 -0.73 -8.36 5.22
CA PRO A 46 -1.72 -8.34 6.30
C PRO A 46 -2.52 -7.03 6.40
N GLU A 47 -1.86 -5.87 6.25
CA GLU A 47 -2.54 -4.57 6.28
C GLU A 47 -3.52 -4.41 5.11
N LEU A 48 -3.18 -4.90 3.91
CA LEU A 48 -4.08 -4.94 2.77
C LEU A 48 -5.28 -5.85 3.02
N ALA A 49 -5.09 -7.00 3.69
CA ALA A 49 -6.19 -7.85 4.10
C ALA A 49 -7.12 -7.15 5.10
N GLN A 50 -6.56 -6.44 6.08
CA GLN A 50 -7.33 -5.66 7.05
C GLN A 50 -8.10 -4.52 6.37
N ARG A 51 -7.47 -3.77 5.46
CA ARG A 51 -8.12 -2.70 4.69
C ARG A 51 -9.26 -3.24 3.82
N THR A 52 -9.06 -4.39 3.19
CA THR A 52 -10.10 -5.08 2.41
C THR A 52 -11.27 -5.49 3.30
N THR A 53 -10.98 -6.04 4.48
CA THR A 53 -12.00 -6.37 5.48
C THR A 53 -12.79 -5.12 5.92
N ALA A 54 -12.11 -4.00 6.16
CA ALA A 54 -12.75 -2.75 6.54
C ALA A 54 -13.68 -2.18 5.46
N SER A 55 -13.45 -2.53 4.19
CA SER A 55 -14.31 -2.12 3.06
C SER A 55 -15.59 -2.95 2.91
N ALA A 56 -15.73 -4.05 3.67
CA ALA A 56 -16.88 -4.96 3.56
C ALA A 56 -18.22 -4.26 3.83
N MET A 57 -18.31 -3.46 4.90
CA MET A 57 -19.56 -2.78 5.26
C MET A 57 -19.97 -1.70 4.24
N PRO A 58 -19.07 -0.81 3.78
CA PRO A 58 -19.38 0.09 2.68
C PRO A 58 -19.88 -0.62 1.42
N LEU A 59 -19.24 -1.71 1.01
CA LEU A 59 -19.66 -2.48 -0.18
C LEU A 59 -21.07 -3.08 -0.01
N LEU A 60 -21.37 -3.60 1.19
CA LEU A 60 -22.70 -4.12 1.50
C LEU A 60 -23.77 -3.01 1.48
N GLN A 61 -23.45 -1.83 2.03
CA GLN A 61 -24.35 -0.68 2.00
C GLN A 61 -24.61 -0.21 0.57
N GLU A 62 -23.56 -0.12 -0.26
CA GLU A 62 -23.69 0.20 -1.68
C GLU A 62 -24.60 -0.79 -2.39
N TYR A 63 -24.41 -2.09 -2.14
CA TYR A 63 -25.25 -3.13 -2.73
C TYR A 63 -26.72 -3.00 -2.32
N ILE A 64 -27.01 -2.77 -1.04
CA ILE A 64 -28.38 -2.57 -0.52
C ILE A 64 -29.03 -1.36 -1.19
N ALA A 65 -28.31 -0.24 -1.25
CA ALA A 65 -28.80 1.01 -1.84
C ALA A 65 -29.08 0.85 -3.34
N LYS A 66 -28.11 0.31 -4.10
CA LYS A 66 -28.21 0.10 -5.55
C LYS A 66 -29.38 -0.81 -5.92
N ASN A 67 -29.62 -1.85 -5.12
CA ASN A 67 -30.70 -2.80 -5.35
C ASN A 67 -32.02 -2.40 -4.67
N LYS A 68 -32.09 -1.20 -4.06
CA LYS A 68 -33.29 -0.67 -3.37
C LYS A 68 -33.87 -1.66 -2.35
N ILE A 69 -33.01 -2.43 -1.69
CA ILE A 69 -33.43 -3.45 -0.72
C ILE A 69 -33.98 -2.72 0.50
N LYS A 70 -35.28 -2.92 0.78
CA LYS A 70 -35.94 -2.41 1.97
C LYS A 70 -36.02 -3.53 3.00
N LEU A 71 -35.41 -3.31 4.16
CA LEU A 71 -35.45 -4.26 5.27
C LEU A 71 -36.53 -3.84 6.28
N SER A 72 -37.44 -4.76 6.61
CA SER A 72 -38.33 -4.61 7.77
C SER A 72 -37.53 -4.65 9.09
N GLU A 73 -38.12 -4.20 10.20
CA GLU A 73 -37.44 -4.22 11.52
C GLU A 73 -36.96 -5.62 11.91
N ALA A 74 -37.77 -6.66 11.66
CA ALA A 74 -37.39 -8.05 11.89
C ALA A 74 -36.18 -8.48 11.03
N GLN A 75 -36.12 -8.01 9.77
CA GLN A 75 -35.00 -8.28 8.87
C GLN A 75 -33.74 -7.50 9.25
N GLN A 76 -33.87 -6.27 9.76
CA GLN A 76 -32.75 -5.49 10.27
C GLN A 76 -32.11 -6.15 11.49
N LYS A 77 -32.93 -6.63 12.44
CA LYS A 77 -32.44 -7.35 13.62
C LYS A 77 -31.71 -8.64 13.23
N LYS A 78 -32.26 -9.42 12.29
CA LYS A 78 -31.60 -10.62 11.75
C LYS A 78 -30.32 -10.28 10.97
N ALA A 79 -30.29 -9.16 10.26
CA ALA A 79 -29.09 -8.71 9.53
C ALA A 79 -27.96 -8.30 10.48
N GLN A 80 -28.27 -7.69 11.63
CA GLN A 80 -27.28 -7.37 12.67
C GLN A 80 -26.56 -8.60 13.20
N GLU A 81 -27.28 -9.71 13.41
CA GLU A 81 -26.70 -10.99 13.80
C GLU A 81 -25.82 -11.58 12.69
N GLY A 82 -26.23 -11.42 11.43
CA GLY A 82 -25.48 -11.88 10.26
C GLY A 82 -24.24 -11.03 9.91
N PHE A 83 -24.15 -9.77 10.35
CA PHE A 83 -23.02 -8.89 10.02
C PHE A 83 -21.71 -9.38 10.58
N LYS A 84 -21.72 -9.98 11.78
CA LYS A 84 -20.51 -10.56 12.37
C LYS A 84 -19.96 -11.68 11.46
N THR A 85 -20.83 -12.62 11.08
CA THR A 85 -20.45 -13.73 10.19
C THR A 85 -20.03 -13.25 8.80
N TYR A 86 -20.71 -12.24 8.25
CA TYR A 86 -20.30 -11.61 6.99
C TYR A 86 -18.89 -11.02 7.08
N GLY A 87 -18.62 -10.24 8.14
CA GLY A 87 -17.30 -9.65 8.38
C GLY A 87 -16.20 -10.70 8.55
N GLU A 88 -16.46 -11.76 9.32
CA GLU A 88 -15.54 -12.90 9.50
C GLU A 88 -15.25 -13.61 8.17
N ASN A 89 -16.27 -13.82 7.34
CA ASN A 89 -16.11 -14.44 6.02
C ASN A 89 -15.28 -13.57 5.08
N VAL A 90 -15.53 -12.25 5.02
CA VAL A 90 -14.73 -11.34 4.20
C VAL A 90 -13.29 -11.26 4.72
N HIS A 91 -13.11 -11.23 6.04
CA HIS A 91 -11.78 -11.28 6.65
C HIS A 91 -11.03 -12.53 6.23
N LYS A 92 -11.67 -13.69 6.30
CA LYS A 92 -11.09 -14.96 5.87
C LYS A 92 -10.70 -14.93 4.38
N LEU A 93 -11.60 -14.47 3.52
CA LEU A 93 -11.33 -14.35 2.08
C LEU A 93 -10.12 -13.45 1.79
N ALA A 94 -10.05 -12.29 2.46
CA ALA A 94 -8.94 -11.36 2.29
C ALA A 94 -7.62 -11.97 2.80
N SER A 95 -7.63 -12.55 4.01
CA SER A 95 -6.45 -13.19 4.60
C SER A 95 -5.96 -14.39 3.78
N ASP A 96 -6.87 -15.23 3.27
CA ASP A 96 -6.51 -16.37 2.43
C ASP A 96 -5.90 -15.91 1.08
N TYR A 97 -6.48 -14.86 0.47
CA TYR A 97 -5.96 -14.28 -0.77
C TYR A 97 -4.56 -13.69 -0.58
N PHE A 98 -4.39 -12.73 0.34
CA PHE A 98 -3.09 -12.06 0.56
C PHE A 98 -2.06 -12.96 1.25
N GLY A 99 -2.50 -14.03 1.91
CA GLY A 99 -1.63 -15.07 2.47
C GLY A 99 -1.12 -16.08 1.43
N SER A 100 -1.76 -16.16 0.25
CA SER A 100 -1.42 -17.11 -0.80
C SER A 100 -0.01 -16.89 -1.38
N SER A 101 0.61 -17.97 -1.87
CA SER A 101 1.91 -17.89 -2.53
C SER A 101 1.88 -17.00 -3.78
N ALA A 102 0.80 -17.07 -4.56
CA ALA A 102 0.62 -16.26 -5.76
C ALA A 102 0.56 -14.77 -5.43
N ALA A 103 -0.20 -14.36 -4.42
CA ALA A 103 -0.27 -12.96 -4.00
C ALA A 103 1.07 -12.45 -3.46
N LYS A 104 1.79 -13.28 -2.69
CA LYS A 104 3.15 -12.95 -2.21
C LYS A 104 4.14 -12.76 -3.35
N GLN A 105 4.17 -13.67 -4.33
CA GLN A 105 5.04 -13.55 -5.49
C GLN A 105 4.71 -12.30 -6.32
N GLN A 106 3.43 -12.03 -6.54
CA GLN A 106 2.98 -10.83 -7.26
C GLN A 106 3.38 -9.56 -6.50
N PHE A 107 3.29 -9.56 -5.18
CA PHE A 107 3.72 -8.45 -4.33
C PHE A 107 5.24 -8.23 -4.43
N GLU A 108 6.05 -9.27 -4.28
CA GLU A 108 7.51 -9.20 -4.43
C GLU A 108 7.90 -8.64 -5.79
N GLN A 109 7.28 -9.10 -6.88
CA GLN A 109 7.51 -8.57 -8.23
C GLN A 109 7.10 -7.10 -8.37
N THR A 110 5.97 -6.72 -7.76
CA THR A 110 5.50 -5.33 -7.78
C THR A 110 6.46 -4.41 -7.05
N VAL A 111 6.98 -4.85 -5.90
CA VAL A 111 7.98 -4.11 -5.13
C VAL A 111 9.29 -4.00 -5.89
N ALA A 112 9.81 -5.11 -6.44
CA ALA A 112 10.99 -5.13 -7.30
C ALA A 112 10.87 -4.12 -8.44
N LYS A 113 9.77 -4.20 -9.21
CA LYS A 113 9.51 -3.27 -10.32
C LYS A 113 9.45 -1.82 -9.88
N ALA A 114 8.77 -1.52 -8.77
CA ALA A 114 8.60 -0.14 -8.29
C ALA A 114 9.91 0.49 -7.82
N TYR A 115 10.78 -0.26 -7.14
CA TYR A 115 12.08 0.26 -6.73
C TYR A 115 13.06 0.33 -7.89
N SER A 116 13.10 -0.71 -8.73
CA SER A 116 14.05 -0.78 -9.84
C SER A 116 13.82 0.29 -10.92
N ALA A 117 12.58 0.78 -11.06
CA ALA A 117 12.27 1.88 -11.98
C ALA A 117 12.67 3.28 -11.45
N GLN A 118 12.98 3.40 -10.15
CA GLN A 118 13.22 4.69 -9.49
C GLN A 118 14.64 4.83 -8.94
N PHE A 119 15.31 3.71 -8.68
CA PHE A 119 16.63 3.68 -8.07
C PHE A 119 17.53 2.68 -8.78
N SER A 120 18.77 3.08 -9.03
CA SER A 120 19.83 2.17 -9.47
C SER A 120 20.20 1.16 -8.38
N ALA A 121 20.88 0.09 -8.76
CA ALA A 121 21.37 -0.92 -7.81
C ALA A 121 22.30 -0.32 -6.74
N ASP A 122 23.12 0.68 -7.09
CA ASP A 122 24.05 1.29 -6.13
C ASP A 122 23.35 2.25 -5.16
N GLU A 123 22.32 2.97 -5.60
CA GLU A 123 21.47 3.76 -4.69
C GLU A 123 20.72 2.85 -3.71
N LEU A 124 20.17 1.73 -4.19
CA LEU A 124 19.50 0.75 -3.32
C LEU A 124 20.46 0.17 -2.28
N LYS A 125 21.72 -0.11 -2.65
CA LYS A 125 22.75 -0.53 -1.67
C LYS A 125 23.04 0.54 -0.63
N GLN A 126 23.15 1.81 -1.02
CA GLN A 126 23.37 2.92 -0.08
C GLN A 126 22.19 3.08 0.88
N ILE A 127 20.96 2.99 0.36
CA ILE A 127 19.73 3.04 1.16
C ILE A 127 19.70 1.86 2.16
N ASN A 128 20.02 0.64 1.71
CA ASN A 128 20.14 -0.53 2.58
C ASN A 128 21.18 -0.33 3.68
N ALA A 129 22.37 0.18 3.32
CA ALA A 129 23.43 0.43 4.27
C ALA A 129 23.00 1.43 5.36
N PHE A 130 22.31 2.51 4.97
CA PHE A 130 21.76 3.48 5.91
C PHE A 130 20.74 2.85 6.86
N TYR A 131 19.73 2.16 6.32
CA TYR A 131 18.67 1.57 7.15
C TYR A 131 19.16 0.43 8.04
N LYS A 132 20.31 -0.19 7.75
CA LYS A 132 20.97 -1.15 8.64
C LYS A 132 21.68 -0.52 9.84
N THR A 133 21.96 0.80 9.81
CA THR A 133 22.56 1.48 10.96
C THR A 133 21.57 1.57 12.14
N ALA A 134 22.09 1.71 13.36
CA ALA A 134 21.25 1.93 14.55
C ALA A 134 20.37 3.19 14.42
N ALA A 135 20.90 4.25 13.80
CA ALA A 135 20.15 5.47 13.53
C ALA A 135 19.04 5.25 12.49
N GLY A 136 19.33 4.55 11.39
CA GLY A 136 18.36 4.21 10.36
C GLY A 136 17.22 3.33 10.87
N GLN A 137 17.53 2.30 11.67
CA GLN A 137 16.53 1.47 12.34
C GLN A 137 15.67 2.26 13.34
N LYS A 138 16.29 3.18 14.10
CA LYS A 138 15.55 4.07 15.01
C LYS A 138 14.61 5.00 14.24
N LEU A 139 15.08 5.57 13.14
CA LEU A 139 14.28 6.43 12.27
C LEU A 139 13.05 5.67 11.75
N LEU A 140 13.24 4.47 11.18
CA LEU A 140 12.12 3.64 10.69
C LEU A 140 11.06 3.37 11.76
N LYS A 141 11.49 3.05 12.98
CA LYS A 141 10.57 2.73 14.09
C LYS A 141 9.86 3.95 14.67
N GLN A 142 10.54 5.09 14.74
CA GLN A 142 10.02 6.30 15.39
C GLN A 142 9.28 7.23 14.43
N GLN A 143 9.54 7.14 13.12
CA GLN A 143 8.94 8.03 12.14
C GLN A 143 7.40 8.09 12.21
N PRO A 144 6.64 6.99 12.35
CA PRO A 144 5.19 7.06 12.54
C PRO A 144 4.77 7.83 13.79
N GLN A 145 5.49 7.67 14.90
CA GLN A 145 5.19 8.38 16.15
C GLN A 145 5.50 9.87 16.03
N ILE A 146 6.61 10.22 15.37
CA ILE A 146 6.97 11.62 15.10
C ILE A 146 5.88 12.29 14.25
N PHE A 147 5.40 11.64 13.19
CA PHE A 147 4.29 12.17 12.39
C PHE A 147 3.00 12.33 13.21
N ASN A 148 2.67 11.37 14.09
CA ASN A 148 1.52 11.48 14.96
C ASN A 148 1.62 12.66 15.93
N ILE A 149 2.82 12.93 16.48
CA ILE A 149 3.07 14.09 17.34
C ILE A 149 2.86 15.38 16.56
N ILE A 150 3.48 15.51 15.38
CA ILE A 150 3.36 16.68 14.50
C ILE A 150 1.88 16.95 14.17
N ALA A 151 1.14 15.92 13.76
CA ALA A 151 -0.27 16.03 13.45
C ALA A 151 -1.11 16.43 14.68
N GLY A 152 -0.86 15.80 15.83
CA GLY A 152 -1.55 16.09 17.08
C GLY A 152 -1.34 17.52 17.56
N ASP A 153 -0.10 18.00 17.55
CA ASP A 153 0.24 19.37 17.94
C ASP A 153 -0.36 20.40 16.99
N THR A 154 -0.35 20.10 15.68
CA THR A 154 -0.99 20.94 14.66
C THR A 154 -2.50 21.04 14.90
N LEU A 155 -3.17 19.92 15.18
CA LEU A 155 -4.61 19.90 15.48
C LEU A 155 -4.93 20.65 16.78
N LYS A 156 -4.13 20.46 17.83
CA LYS A 156 -4.28 21.17 19.10
C LYS A 156 -4.13 22.69 18.93
N ALA A 157 -3.21 23.12 18.08
CA ALA A 157 -3.05 24.54 17.74
C ALA A 157 -4.22 25.08 16.90
N ALA A 158 -4.81 24.24 16.04
CA ALA A 158 -5.96 24.62 15.22
C ALA A 158 -7.30 24.61 15.98
N GLU A 159 -7.41 23.85 17.07
CA GLU A 159 -8.61 23.67 17.88
C GLU A 159 -9.34 24.97 18.25
N PRO A 160 -8.70 26.00 18.84
CA PRO A 160 -9.39 27.24 19.22
C PRO A 160 -10.00 27.99 18.02
N VAL A 161 -9.48 27.78 16.81
CA VAL A 161 -9.96 28.41 15.58
C VAL A 161 -11.04 27.56 14.90
N LEU A 162 -10.87 26.24 14.87
CA LEU A 162 -11.76 25.32 14.16
C LEU A 162 -13.03 25.00 14.94
N LEU A 163 -12.94 24.76 16.25
CA LEU A 163 -14.11 24.34 17.05
C LEU A 163 -15.30 25.32 16.97
N PRO A 164 -15.12 26.65 17.06
CA PRO A 164 -16.23 27.58 16.90
C PRO A 164 -16.92 27.47 15.53
N LYS A 165 -16.12 27.33 14.46
CA LYS A 165 -16.64 27.20 13.09
C LYS A 165 -17.41 25.89 12.90
N MET A 166 -16.90 24.80 13.47
CA MET A 166 -17.58 23.50 13.44
C MET A 166 -18.92 23.56 14.19
N ARG A 167 -18.97 24.20 15.36
CA ARG A 167 -20.23 24.42 16.10
C ARG A 167 -21.23 25.23 15.29
N ALA A 168 -20.79 26.31 14.65
CA ALA A 168 -21.65 27.13 13.79
C ALA A 168 -22.20 26.33 12.59
N ALA A 169 -21.37 25.49 11.96
CA ALA A 169 -21.79 24.62 10.87
C ALA A 169 -22.84 23.58 11.33
N ALA A 170 -22.60 22.96 12.49
CA ALA A 170 -23.54 22.00 13.08
C ALA A 170 -24.89 22.66 13.41
N GLU A 171 -24.87 23.87 13.98
CA GLU A 171 -26.08 24.64 14.25
C GLU A 171 -26.84 24.99 12.97
N SER A 172 -26.14 25.45 11.93
CA SER A 172 -26.72 25.78 10.63
C SER A 172 -27.40 24.55 10.01
N PHE A 173 -26.72 23.40 10.03
CA PHE A 173 -27.30 22.15 9.54
C PHE A 173 -28.53 21.73 10.35
N GLY A 174 -28.45 21.78 11.69
CA GLY A 174 -29.57 21.48 12.58
C GLY A 174 -30.80 22.35 12.30
N LYS A 175 -30.62 23.65 12.08
CA LYS A 175 -31.70 24.57 11.68
C LYS A 175 -32.33 24.20 10.34
N SER A 176 -31.52 23.76 9.37
CA SER A 176 -32.01 23.40 8.03
C SER A 176 -32.94 22.19 8.03
N ILE A 177 -32.69 21.21 8.91
CA ILE A 177 -33.52 20.00 9.04
C ILE A 177 -34.70 20.17 10.00
N ALA A 178 -34.61 21.12 10.95
CA ALA A 178 -35.66 21.39 11.94
C ALA A 178 -36.78 22.29 11.40
N LYS A 179 -36.51 23.12 10.39
CA LYS A 179 -37.56 23.87 9.68
C LYS A 179 -38.38 22.90 8.82
N LYS A 180 -39.48 22.41 9.39
CA LYS A 180 -40.67 22.00 8.65
C LYS A 180 -41.54 23.22 8.38
#